data_AF-A0A976PGX9-F1
#
_entry.id   AF-A0A976PGX9-F1
#
_cell.length_a   1.000
_cell.length_b   1.000
_cell.length_c   1.000
_cell.angle_alpha   90.00
_cell.angle_beta   90.00
_cell.angle_gamma   90.00
#
_symmetry.space_group_name_H-M   'P 1'
#
loop_
_entity.id
_entity.type
_entity.pdbx_description
1 polymer ?
#
loop_
_entity_poly.entity_id
_entity_poly.type
_entity_poly.pdbx_seq_one_letter_code
_entity_poly.pdbx_strand_id
1 'polypeptide(L)'
;MKKLGMAVLIGLMLIGCKDEVTSSQPVVVTEPGGTIPTQPEPQCPGNPIRWGGLEAVDEIKQTSVRLRWTPMVGAAVYHIFNIVNGKKQYLTSANGLKASHVVDGLKAGQEYKFLVNVMDLSGLNDNNEAILTATTLPWPDYANHSSIYFDGKQSLATPASDEVLTNDKKWSISLWFKTGINQIGKRLITFHRGNYNDGSATYLGLEKGRIVLGFMNKKGQLRELGAEFYYFDERWHNIVGTYSKGDGYKLFIDGKQRAEVKDDFTGFGQQVGHIGSYNNVSMNVEAYIDEVSTWSTNLSAGNVAEIYNGGSAYNLAKHSNTTNRRAWWRMGDDARDNSKKIYDQFNDLHAIGVGVDPGDFSPDSP
;
A
#
# COMPACT_ATOMS: atom_id res chain seq x y z
N MET A 1 9.42 78.07 -1.83
CA MET A 1 9.77 78.76 -0.57
C MET A 1 9.16 78.00 0.59
N LYS A 2 9.99 77.70 1.61
CA LYS A 2 9.71 77.50 3.05
C LYS A 2 8.40 76.81 3.52
N LYS A 3 8.60 75.69 4.25
CA LYS A 3 8.13 75.36 5.65
C LYS A 3 6.60 75.39 5.94
N LEU A 4 5.96 74.54 6.77
CA LEU A 4 6.32 73.43 7.66
C LEU A 4 5.01 72.77 8.19
N GLY A 5 5.07 71.47 8.53
CA GLY A 5 4.37 70.81 9.67
C GLY A 5 2.97 70.24 9.45
N MET A 6 2.52 69.14 10.07
CA MET A 6 3.15 68.05 10.86
C MET A 6 2.07 66.96 11.14
N ALA A 7 2.45 65.67 11.00
CA ALA A 7 1.94 64.40 11.59
C ALA A 7 0.42 64.07 11.54
N VAL A 8 -0.05 62.82 11.33
CA VAL A 8 0.29 61.54 11.96
C VAL A 8 -0.06 60.39 11.00
N LEU A 9 0.78 59.35 10.90
CA LEU A 9 0.40 58.06 10.29
C LEU A 9 1.11 56.92 11.01
N ILE A 10 0.35 55.99 11.59
CA ILE A 10 0.86 54.76 12.19
C ILE A 10 0.78 53.67 11.12
N GLY A 11 1.93 53.19 10.67
CA GLY A 11 2.08 52.02 9.82
C GLY A 11 3.27 51.20 10.31
N LEU A 12 3.04 49.93 10.64
CA LEU A 12 4.08 48.99 11.08
C LEU A 12 4.30 47.93 10.00
N MET A 13 5.40 48.07 9.26
CA MET A 13 6.09 47.12 8.37
C MET A 13 7.36 47.89 7.91
N LEU A 14 8.59 47.41 7.80
CA LEU A 14 9.23 46.10 7.69
C LEU A 14 10.73 46.27 8.09
N ILE A 15 11.36 45.16 8.48
CA ILE A 15 12.77 44.76 8.24
C ILE A 15 13.91 45.74 8.58
N GLY A 16 14.74 45.32 9.55
CA GLY A 16 16.18 45.14 9.36
C GLY A 16 17.11 46.06 10.14
N CYS A 17 17.93 45.48 11.04
CA CYS A 17 19.40 45.59 11.01
C CYS A 17 20.06 44.54 11.90
N LYS A 18 21.25 44.09 11.48
CA LYS A 18 22.24 43.34 12.27
C LYS A 18 22.64 44.15 13.51
N ASP A 19 23.14 43.47 14.55
CA ASP A 19 24.44 43.75 15.20
C ASP A 19 24.55 42.86 16.47
N GLU A 20 25.54 41.96 16.46
CA GLU A 20 26.79 42.02 17.22
C GLU A 20 26.64 41.50 18.66
N VAL A 21 27.09 40.25 18.84
CA VAL A 21 27.29 39.62 20.15
C VAL A 21 28.52 40.27 20.80
N THR A 22 28.30 41.15 21.77
CA THR A 22 29.36 41.53 22.71
C THR A 22 29.39 40.53 23.87
N SER A 23 30.47 39.74 23.90
CA SER A 23 30.87 38.90 25.04
C SER A 23 31.04 39.78 26.29
N SER A 24 30.23 39.55 27.32
CA SER A 24 30.58 39.95 28.68
C SER A 24 31.44 38.85 29.31
N GLN A 25 32.63 39.20 29.78
CA GLN A 25 33.45 38.28 30.55
C GLN A 25 32.81 38.05 31.94
N PRO A 26 32.80 36.81 32.46
CA PRO A 26 32.30 36.56 33.80
C PRO A 26 33.26 37.11 34.85
N VAL A 27 32.72 37.84 35.82
CA VAL A 27 33.43 38.29 37.01
C VAL A 27 33.69 37.07 37.90
N VAL A 28 34.96 36.75 38.14
CA VAL A 28 35.37 35.70 39.09
C VAL A 28 35.37 36.30 40.49
N VAL A 29 34.44 35.87 41.33
CA VAL A 29 34.48 36.10 42.77
C VAL A 29 35.14 34.87 43.41
N THR A 30 36.34 35.02 43.96
CA THR A 30 37.00 33.97 44.73
C THR A 30 36.64 34.12 46.21
N GLU A 31 35.87 33.16 46.75
CA GLU A 31 35.78 32.96 48.20
C GLU A 31 36.78 31.89 48.67
N PRO A 32 37.32 31.96 49.92
CA PRO A 32 38.33 31.02 50.40
C PRO A 32 37.74 29.64 50.70
N GLY A 33 38.50 28.61 50.36
CA GLY A 33 38.09 27.20 50.35
C GLY A 33 37.50 26.69 51.66
N GLY A 34 36.23 26.27 51.58
CA GLY A 34 35.61 25.32 52.50
C GLY A 34 35.63 23.92 51.87
N THR A 35 36.03 22.91 52.64
CA THR A 35 36.01 21.50 52.23
C THR A 35 34.58 21.06 51.92
N ILE A 36 34.31 20.71 50.66
CA ILE A 36 33.04 20.09 50.24
C ILE A 36 33.05 18.65 50.76
N PRO A 37 32.09 18.22 51.60
CA PRO A 37 31.90 16.79 51.82
C PRO A 37 31.44 16.17 50.50
N THR A 38 32.15 15.14 50.03
CA THR A 38 31.77 14.38 48.84
C THR A 38 30.43 13.71 49.08
N GLN A 39 29.35 14.41 48.76
CA GLN A 39 28.03 13.80 48.67
C GLN A 39 28.03 12.93 47.41
N PRO A 40 27.70 11.63 47.49
CA PRO A 40 27.53 10.81 46.30
C PRO A 40 26.44 11.45 45.42
N GLU A 41 26.65 11.45 44.10
CA GLU A 41 25.62 11.85 43.14
C GLU A 41 24.28 11.22 43.52
N PRO A 42 23.15 11.94 43.42
CA PRO A 42 21.84 11.35 43.65
C PRO A 42 21.63 10.24 42.63
N GLN A 43 21.83 9.00 43.07
CA GLN A 43 21.48 7.83 42.27
C GLN A 43 19.96 7.82 42.14
N CYS A 44 19.49 7.91 40.91
CA CYS A 44 18.07 7.79 40.59
C CYS A 44 17.58 6.41 41.06
N PRO A 45 16.74 6.30 42.11
CA PRO A 45 16.26 5.01 42.57
C PRO A 45 14.97 4.68 41.81
N GLY A 46 15.07 4.56 40.49
CA GLY A 46 14.05 3.90 39.69
C GLY A 46 14.38 2.42 39.67
N ASN A 47 13.60 1.60 40.38
CA ASN A 47 13.72 0.16 40.23
C ASN A 47 13.50 -0.13 38.74
N PRO A 48 14.45 -0.74 38.00
CA PRO A 48 14.28 -0.93 36.57
C PRO A 48 13.03 -1.77 36.33
N ILE A 49 12.19 -1.34 35.40
CA ILE A 49 11.02 -2.10 34.99
C ILE A 49 11.49 -3.49 34.60
N ARG A 50 10.94 -4.52 35.26
CA ARG A 50 11.21 -5.93 34.93
C ARG A 50 9.99 -6.50 34.23
N TRP A 51 10.12 -6.70 32.93
CA TRP A 51 9.10 -7.30 32.09
C TRP A 51 9.72 -8.41 31.23
N GLY A 52 8.95 -9.47 30.98
CA GLY A 52 9.45 -10.70 30.37
C GLY A 52 9.88 -10.55 28.91
N GLY A 53 9.42 -9.51 28.22
CA GLY A 53 9.74 -9.29 26.82
C GLY A 53 8.82 -10.04 25.88
N LEU A 54 9.32 -10.23 24.67
CA LEU A 54 8.66 -10.97 23.60
C LEU A 54 8.65 -12.48 23.90
N GLU A 55 7.51 -13.13 23.74
CA GLU A 55 7.32 -14.56 24.09
C GLU A 55 7.13 -15.45 22.87
N ALA A 56 6.54 -14.94 21.80
CA ALA A 56 6.35 -15.70 20.56
C ALA A 56 6.36 -14.81 19.32
N VAL A 57 6.76 -15.43 18.21
CA VAL A 57 6.56 -14.92 16.85
C VAL A 57 5.81 -15.99 16.08
N ASP A 58 4.65 -15.64 15.52
CA ASP A 58 3.82 -16.52 14.71
C ASP A 58 3.13 -15.74 13.57
N GLU A 59 2.21 -16.40 12.85
CA GLU A 59 1.56 -15.85 11.64
C GLU A 59 2.58 -15.21 10.69
N ILE A 60 3.68 -15.95 10.46
CA ILE A 60 4.76 -15.52 9.57
C ILE A 60 4.24 -15.54 8.14
N LYS A 61 4.21 -14.35 7.52
CA LYS A 61 3.87 -14.13 6.11
C LYS A 61 5.10 -13.64 5.35
N GLN A 62 4.93 -13.36 4.06
CA GLN A 62 5.98 -12.82 3.20
C GLN A 62 6.44 -11.43 3.65
N THR A 63 5.51 -10.59 4.12
CA THR A 63 5.75 -9.17 4.43
C THR A 63 5.37 -8.79 5.85
N SER A 64 4.90 -9.73 6.66
CA SER A 64 4.50 -9.46 8.03
C SER A 64 4.73 -10.63 8.97
N VAL A 65 4.83 -10.35 10.27
CA VAL A 65 4.81 -11.35 11.35
C VAL A 65 3.94 -10.84 12.50
N ARG A 66 3.37 -11.75 13.29
CA ARG A 66 2.72 -11.39 14.56
C ARG A 66 3.65 -11.67 15.73
N LEU A 67 3.85 -10.65 16.54
CA LEU A 67 4.57 -10.70 17.81
C LEU A 67 3.57 -10.86 18.96
N ARG A 68 3.89 -11.67 19.98
CA ARG A 68 3.06 -11.87 21.17
C ARG A 68 3.87 -11.85 22.47
N TRP A 69 3.24 -11.33 23.51
CA TRP A 69 3.82 -11.19 24.85
C TRP A 69 2.72 -11.10 25.92
N THR A 70 3.07 -11.33 27.18
CA THR A 70 2.20 -11.03 28.32
C THR A 70 2.19 -9.53 28.60
N PRO A 71 1.03 -8.83 28.58
CA PRO A 71 0.99 -7.41 28.87
C PRO A 71 1.51 -7.06 30.26
N MET A 72 2.26 -5.96 30.36
CA MET A 72 2.65 -5.37 31.64
C MET A 72 1.55 -4.43 32.15
N VAL A 73 1.14 -4.62 33.40
CA VAL A 73 0.27 -3.66 34.10
C VAL A 73 0.99 -2.31 34.19
N GLY A 74 0.32 -1.24 33.74
CA GLY A 74 0.92 0.11 33.72
C GLY A 74 1.80 0.40 32.50
N ALA A 75 1.81 -0.47 31.46
CA ALA A 75 2.40 -0.14 30.18
C ALA A 75 1.66 1.02 29.50
N ALA A 76 2.40 2.01 29.02
CA ALA A 76 1.91 3.02 28.10
C ALA A 76 2.02 2.55 26.65
N VAL A 77 3.17 1.99 26.28
CA VAL A 77 3.50 1.61 24.90
C VAL A 77 4.54 0.49 24.89
N TYR A 78 4.46 -0.35 23.86
CA TYR A 78 5.51 -1.31 23.51
C TYR A 78 6.20 -0.84 22.23
N HIS A 79 7.50 -0.57 22.32
CA HIS A 79 8.34 -0.24 21.17
C HIS A 79 8.94 -1.50 20.57
N ILE A 80 8.80 -1.66 19.26
CA ILE A 80 9.19 -2.86 18.53
C ILE A 80 10.39 -2.53 17.64
N PHE A 81 11.44 -3.32 17.76
CA PHE A 81 12.72 -3.12 17.08
C PHE A 81 13.14 -4.34 16.28
N ASN A 82 13.89 -4.11 15.20
CA ASN A 82 14.78 -5.09 14.58
C ASN A 82 16.19 -4.89 15.11
N ILE A 83 16.91 -5.96 15.44
CA ILE A 83 18.31 -5.90 15.84
C ILE A 83 19.21 -6.14 14.63
N VAL A 84 19.90 -5.09 14.17
CA VAL A 84 20.83 -5.14 13.04
C VAL A 84 22.22 -4.77 13.53
N ASN A 85 23.20 -5.66 13.33
CA ASN A 85 24.58 -5.47 13.80
C ASN A 85 24.67 -5.09 15.30
N GLY A 86 23.83 -5.73 16.13
CA GLY A 86 23.77 -5.49 17.57
C GLY A 86 23.09 -4.19 17.99
N LYS A 87 22.50 -3.42 17.06
CA LYS A 87 21.83 -2.15 17.35
C LYS A 87 20.32 -2.25 17.12
N LYS A 88 19.54 -1.58 17.98
CA LYS A 88 18.09 -1.45 17.85
C LYS A 88 17.76 -0.53 16.67
N GLN A 89 17.03 -1.04 15.68
CA GLN A 89 16.39 -0.26 14.63
C GLN A 89 14.89 -0.24 14.88
N TYR A 90 14.30 0.94 15.05
CA TYR A 90 12.88 1.07 15.32
C TYR A 90 12.04 0.63 14.12
N LEU A 91 11.02 -0.19 14.37
CA LEU A 91 10.05 -0.61 13.36
C LEU A 91 8.70 0.08 13.58
N THR A 92 8.10 -0.11 14.75
CA THR A 92 6.74 0.32 15.06
C THR A 92 6.48 0.29 16.57
N SER A 93 5.25 0.61 16.99
CA SER A 93 4.82 0.55 18.39
C SER A 93 3.40 0.01 18.53
N ALA A 94 3.12 -0.63 19.67
CA ALA A 94 1.79 -1.06 20.07
C ALA A 94 1.34 -0.34 21.35
N ASN A 95 0.03 -0.06 21.46
CA ASN A 95 -0.56 0.50 22.68
C ASN A 95 -0.34 -0.45 23.89
N GLY A 96 -0.12 0.10 25.07
CA GLY A 96 0.21 -0.64 26.30
C GLY A 96 -0.82 -1.69 26.75
N LEU A 97 -2.05 -1.63 26.25
CA LEU A 97 -3.09 -2.64 26.52
C LEU A 97 -3.00 -3.89 25.63
N LYS A 98 -2.12 -3.88 24.61
CA LYS A 98 -2.00 -4.99 23.66
C LYS A 98 -1.10 -6.10 24.21
N ALA A 99 -1.49 -7.35 23.91
CA ALA A 99 -0.69 -8.56 24.11
C ALA A 99 -0.02 -9.04 22.81
N SER A 100 -0.24 -8.33 21.70
CA SER A 100 0.26 -8.69 20.39
C SER A 100 0.31 -7.50 19.44
N HIS A 101 1.14 -7.63 18.41
CA HIS A 101 1.20 -6.67 17.31
C HIS A 101 1.63 -7.37 16.01
N VAL A 102 1.00 -7.01 14.90
CA VAL A 102 1.43 -7.43 13.57
C VAL A 102 2.40 -6.38 13.05
N VAL A 103 3.65 -6.78 12.83
CA VAL A 103 4.65 -5.94 12.16
C VAL A 103 4.54 -6.21 10.67
N ASP A 104 4.17 -5.21 9.89
CA ASP A 104 4.04 -5.26 8.44
C ASP A 104 5.22 -4.57 7.72
N GLY A 105 5.18 -4.51 6.40
CA GLY A 105 6.21 -3.83 5.59
C GLY A 105 7.59 -4.51 5.60
N LEU A 106 7.68 -5.76 6.04
CA LEU A 106 8.92 -6.54 6.06
C LEU A 106 9.29 -7.02 4.65
N LYS A 107 10.58 -7.30 4.44
CA LYS A 107 11.09 -7.92 3.22
C LYS A 107 10.86 -9.43 3.30
N ALA A 108 10.45 -10.05 2.20
CA ALA A 108 10.28 -11.51 2.10
C ALA A 108 11.60 -12.26 2.09
N GLY A 109 11.60 -13.48 2.63
CA GLY A 109 12.78 -14.36 2.71
C GLY A 109 13.91 -13.79 3.57
N GLN A 110 13.62 -12.80 4.40
CA GLN A 110 14.61 -12.08 5.20
C GLN A 110 14.46 -12.48 6.67
N GLU A 111 15.59 -12.80 7.30
CA GLU A 111 15.65 -12.99 8.75
C GLU A 111 15.55 -11.65 9.47
N TYR A 112 14.71 -11.59 10.50
CA TYR A 112 14.55 -10.47 11.43
C TYR A 112 14.76 -10.93 12.87
N LYS A 113 15.38 -10.06 13.68
CA LYS A 113 15.62 -10.28 15.11
C LYS A 113 14.81 -9.27 15.91
N PHE A 114 13.65 -9.70 16.39
CA PHE A 114 12.70 -8.83 17.04
C PHE A 114 13.00 -8.67 18.53
N LEU A 115 12.96 -7.42 18.99
CA LEU A 115 12.98 -7.05 20.40
C LEU A 115 11.80 -6.13 20.66
N VAL A 116 11.09 -6.36 21.77
CA VAL A 116 10.02 -5.48 22.24
C VAL A 116 10.46 -4.89 23.56
N ASN A 117 10.49 -3.56 23.71
CA ASN A 117 10.70 -2.90 24.99
C ASN A 117 9.43 -2.19 25.43
N VAL A 118 9.12 -2.24 26.71
CA VAL A 118 7.95 -1.56 27.28
C VAL A 118 8.37 -0.23 27.90
N MET A 119 7.51 0.78 27.70
CA MET A 119 7.56 2.04 28.44
C MET A 119 6.30 2.13 29.30
N ASP A 120 6.48 2.46 30.59
CA ASP A 120 5.37 2.65 31.51
C ASP A 120 4.70 4.02 31.37
N LEU A 121 3.62 4.25 32.12
CA LEU A 121 2.89 5.52 32.16
C LEU A 121 3.71 6.70 32.71
N SER A 122 4.85 6.44 33.36
CA SER A 122 5.77 7.48 33.85
C SER A 122 6.85 7.86 32.83
N GLY A 123 6.90 7.16 31.68
CA GLY A 123 7.90 7.36 30.63
C GLY A 123 9.20 6.59 30.87
N LEU A 124 9.24 5.69 31.86
CA LEU A 124 10.40 4.85 32.12
C LEU A 124 10.39 3.66 31.15
N ASN A 125 11.53 3.39 30.52
CA ASN A 125 11.71 2.23 29.65
C ASN A 125 12.28 1.05 30.44
N ASP A 126 11.89 -0.16 30.03
CA ASP A 126 12.52 -1.36 30.53
C ASP A 126 13.88 -1.64 29.87
N ASN A 127 14.57 -2.67 30.38
CA ASN A 127 15.87 -3.11 29.90
C ASN A 127 15.87 -4.56 29.43
N ASN A 128 14.72 -5.12 29.05
CA ASN A 128 14.69 -6.48 28.55
C ASN A 128 15.49 -6.60 27.23
N GLU A 129 16.10 -7.77 27.06
CA GLU A 129 16.92 -8.14 25.90
C GLU A 129 16.38 -9.42 25.24
N ALA A 130 15.10 -9.75 25.45
CA ALA A 130 14.47 -10.94 24.90
C ALA A 130 14.31 -10.80 23.39
N ILE A 131 15.22 -11.43 22.65
CA ILE A 131 15.22 -11.42 21.18
C ILE A 131 14.66 -12.75 20.67
N LEU A 132 13.63 -12.67 19.84
CA LEU A 132 13.19 -13.80 19.02
C LEU A 132 13.48 -13.54 17.56
N THR A 133 13.82 -14.62 16.84
CA THR A 133 14.15 -14.56 15.41
C THR A 133 13.01 -15.17 14.62
N ALA A 134 12.67 -14.54 13.49
CA ALA A 134 11.81 -15.14 12.49
C ALA A 134 12.29 -14.75 11.10
N THR A 135 12.18 -15.70 10.17
CA THR A 135 12.43 -15.48 8.75
C THR A 135 11.09 -15.39 8.06
N THR A 136 10.80 -14.25 7.43
CA THR A 136 9.60 -14.10 6.61
C THR A 136 9.59 -15.15 5.50
N LEU A 137 8.40 -15.56 5.06
CA LEU A 137 8.32 -16.48 3.93
C LEU A 137 8.99 -15.83 2.72
N PRO A 138 9.80 -16.58 1.93
CA PRO A 138 10.30 -16.05 0.68
C PRO A 138 9.14 -15.78 -0.28
N TRP A 139 9.33 -14.84 -1.20
CA TRP A 139 8.52 -14.89 -2.41
C TRP A 139 8.78 -16.24 -3.09
N PRO A 140 7.77 -16.88 -3.69
CA PRO A 140 8.05 -17.93 -4.67
C PRO A 140 9.06 -17.38 -5.70
N ASP A 141 9.97 -18.22 -6.19
CA ASP A 141 10.73 -17.86 -7.38
C ASP A 141 9.74 -17.39 -8.45
N TYR A 142 9.97 -16.20 -9.03
CA TYR A 142 9.01 -15.65 -9.97
C TYR A 142 9.03 -16.49 -11.24
N ALA A 143 8.09 -17.40 -11.30
CA ALA A 143 7.71 -18.17 -12.46
C ALA A 143 6.23 -17.87 -12.70
N ASN A 144 5.93 -17.36 -13.87
CA ASN A 144 4.56 -17.12 -14.32
C ASN A 144 4.19 -18.29 -15.22
N HIS A 145 3.34 -19.18 -14.74
CA HIS A 145 3.01 -20.43 -15.43
C HIS A 145 1.51 -20.63 -15.56
N SER A 146 0.70 -19.96 -14.73
CA SER A 146 -0.72 -20.24 -14.59
C SER A 146 -1.55 -18.99 -14.81
N SER A 147 -2.80 -19.19 -15.22
CA SER A 147 -3.84 -18.17 -15.22
C SER A 147 -5.19 -18.81 -14.91
N ILE A 148 -6.24 -17.99 -14.79
CA ILE A 148 -7.61 -18.49 -14.67
C ILE A 148 -8.37 -18.16 -15.95
N TYR A 149 -8.98 -19.19 -16.55
CA TYR A 149 -9.99 -19.04 -17.57
C TYR A 149 -11.33 -18.67 -16.93
N PHE A 150 -12.00 -17.67 -17.49
CA PHE A 150 -13.37 -17.29 -17.15
C PHE A 150 -14.28 -17.71 -18.32
N ASP A 151 -15.30 -18.54 -18.08
CA ASP A 151 -16.23 -19.04 -19.12
C ASP A 151 -17.49 -18.14 -19.29
N GLY A 152 -17.54 -17.01 -18.57
CA GLY A 152 -18.71 -16.15 -18.49
C GLY A 152 -19.72 -16.50 -17.40
N LYS A 153 -19.48 -17.54 -16.58
CA LYS A 153 -20.32 -17.90 -15.42
C LYS A 153 -19.58 -17.78 -14.09
N GLN A 154 -18.25 -17.72 -14.10
CA GLN A 154 -17.44 -17.45 -12.92
C GLN A 154 -16.99 -16.00 -12.80
N SER A 155 -16.49 -15.67 -11.61
CA SER A 155 -15.87 -14.39 -11.26
C SER A 155 -15.04 -14.55 -9.98
N LEU A 156 -14.21 -13.56 -9.67
CA LEU A 156 -13.60 -13.43 -8.35
C LEU A 156 -14.14 -12.17 -7.67
N ALA A 157 -14.57 -12.29 -6.41
CA ALA A 157 -14.91 -11.14 -5.57
C ALA A 157 -13.66 -10.70 -4.78
N THR A 158 -13.24 -9.45 -4.93
CA THR A 158 -12.18 -8.86 -4.10
C THR A 158 -12.76 -8.36 -2.77
N PRO A 159 -11.93 -7.88 -1.83
CA PRO A 159 -12.41 -7.05 -0.74
C PRO A 159 -13.10 -5.77 -1.24
N ALA A 160 -13.60 -4.96 -0.31
CA ALA A 160 -14.29 -3.72 -0.62
C ALA A 160 -13.45 -2.81 -1.54
N SER A 161 -14.11 -2.10 -2.45
CA SER A 161 -13.44 -1.33 -3.49
C SER A 161 -12.53 -0.24 -2.92
N ASP A 162 -12.90 0.37 -1.80
CA ASP A 162 -12.10 1.36 -1.08
C ASP A 162 -11.06 0.77 -0.10
N GLU A 163 -11.08 -0.55 0.11
CA GLU A 163 -9.96 -1.29 0.73
C GLU A 163 -8.90 -1.63 -0.33
N VAL A 164 -9.32 -2.09 -1.51
CA VAL A 164 -8.39 -2.46 -2.59
C VAL A 164 -7.75 -1.23 -3.23
N LEU A 165 -8.52 -0.17 -3.45
CA LEU A 165 -8.05 1.09 -4.05
C LEU A 165 -8.32 2.27 -3.14
N THR A 166 -7.44 3.26 -3.17
CA THR A 166 -7.50 4.41 -2.26
C THR A 166 -8.29 5.58 -2.84
N ASN A 167 -8.98 6.30 -1.96
CA ASN A 167 -9.69 7.55 -2.29
C ASN A 167 -8.78 8.79 -2.25
N ASP A 168 -7.46 8.60 -2.29
CA ASP A 168 -6.42 9.65 -2.26
C ASP A 168 -6.23 10.36 -3.61
N LYS A 169 -7.24 10.28 -4.49
CA LYS A 169 -7.32 10.96 -5.79
C LYS A 169 -6.23 10.55 -6.78
N LYS A 170 -5.61 9.39 -6.60
CA LYS A 170 -4.71 8.77 -7.56
C LYS A 170 -4.77 7.26 -7.42
N TRP A 171 -4.75 6.54 -8.53
CA TRP A 171 -4.73 5.08 -8.50
C TRP A 171 -4.32 4.53 -9.86
N SER A 172 -3.93 3.26 -9.88
CA SER A 172 -3.76 2.49 -11.10
C SER A 172 -4.24 1.06 -10.92
N ILE A 173 -4.72 0.45 -12.01
CA ILE A 173 -5.15 -0.93 -12.09
C ILE A 173 -4.46 -1.54 -13.31
N SER A 174 -3.85 -2.71 -13.16
CA SER A 174 -3.29 -3.48 -14.26
C SER A 174 -3.76 -4.92 -14.22
N LEU A 175 -3.91 -5.54 -15.39
CA LEU A 175 -4.06 -6.98 -15.53
C LEU A 175 -3.57 -7.43 -16.90
N TRP A 176 -3.30 -8.71 -17.02
CA TRP A 176 -3.12 -9.40 -18.30
C TRP A 176 -4.37 -10.17 -18.65
N PHE A 177 -4.73 -10.20 -19.93
CA PHE A 177 -5.82 -11.03 -20.41
C PHE A 177 -5.56 -11.60 -21.80
N LYS A 178 -6.25 -12.69 -22.14
CA LYS A 178 -6.25 -13.29 -23.47
C LYS A 178 -7.64 -13.83 -23.82
N THR A 179 -8.08 -13.58 -25.05
CA THR A 179 -9.34 -14.13 -25.58
C THR A 179 -9.28 -14.25 -27.09
N GLY A 180 -10.04 -15.18 -27.67
CA GLY A 180 -10.30 -15.26 -29.11
C GLY A 180 -11.63 -14.61 -29.52
N ILE A 181 -12.37 -14.02 -28.57
CA ILE A 181 -13.75 -13.58 -28.76
C ILE A 181 -13.83 -12.06 -28.78
N ASN A 182 -14.40 -11.49 -29.85
CA ASN A 182 -14.71 -10.06 -29.94
C ASN A 182 -15.98 -9.75 -29.14
N GLN A 183 -15.79 -9.40 -27.88
CA GLN A 183 -16.84 -9.23 -26.89
C GLN A 183 -17.40 -7.79 -26.85
N ILE A 184 -18.60 -7.63 -26.29
CA ILE A 184 -19.28 -6.34 -26.14
C ILE A 184 -19.84 -6.20 -24.72
N GLY A 185 -19.62 -5.07 -24.07
CA GLY A 185 -20.12 -4.79 -22.72
C GLY A 185 -19.59 -5.72 -21.63
N LYS A 186 -18.36 -6.24 -21.74
CA LYS A 186 -17.79 -7.20 -20.78
C LYS A 186 -16.77 -6.56 -19.86
N ARG A 187 -16.66 -7.06 -18.63
CA ARG A 187 -15.78 -6.51 -17.59
C ARG A 187 -14.68 -7.48 -17.22
N LEU A 188 -13.44 -7.02 -17.33
CA LEU A 188 -12.26 -7.76 -16.88
C LEU A 188 -12.03 -7.52 -15.38
N ILE A 189 -12.23 -6.28 -14.92
CA ILE A 189 -12.23 -5.92 -13.50
C ILE A 189 -13.14 -4.71 -13.27
N THR A 190 -13.89 -4.73 -12.17
CA THR A 190 -14.82 -3.66 -11.76
C THR A 190 -14.61 -3.31 -10.29
N PHE A 191 -14.59 -2.01 -10.00
CA PHE A 191 -14.67 -1.46 -8.65
C PHE A 191 -15.87 -0.52 -8.55
N HIS A 192 -16.52 -0.50 -7.40
CA HIS A 192 -17.82 0.12 -7.20
C HIS A 192 -17.76 1.42 -6.40
N ARG A 193 -18.79 2.25 -6.62
CA ARG A 193 -19.10 3.41 -5.78
C ARG A 193 -19.94 2.94 -4.59
N GLY A 194 -19.87 3.73 -3.51
CA GLY A 194 -20.77 3.67 -2.35
C GLY A 194 -21.26 2.27 -1.96
N ASN A 195 -22.59 2.10 -1.92
CA ASN A 195 -23.32 0.88 -1.57
C ASN A 195 -23.84 0.14 -2.82
N TYR A 196 -24.49 -1.02 -2.64
CA TYR A 196 -24.84 -2.01 -3.68
C TYR A 196 -25.46 -1.45 -4.97
N ASN A 197 -26.20 -0.33 -4.89
CA ASN A 197 -26.90 0.26 -6.04
C ASN A 197 -26.16 1.42 -6.72
N ASP A 198 -24.97 1.81 -6.26
CA ASP A 198 -24.29 3.04 -6.70
C ASP A 198 -23.45 2.87 -7.98
N GLY A 199 -23.39 1.65 -8.53
CA GLY A 199 -22.75 1.35 -9.81
C GLY A 199 -21.22 1.26 -9.76
N SER A 200 -20.58 1.19 -10.94
CA SER A 200 -19.12 1.20 -11.04
C SER A 200 -18.54 2.58 -10.68
N ALA A 201 -17.46 2.59 -9.91
CA ALA A 201 -16.54 3.72 -9.80
C ALA A 201 -15.61 3.74 -11.02
N THR A 202 -15.02 2.59 -11.33
CA THR A 202 -14.19 2.39 -12.52
C THR A 202 -14.14 0.91 -12.91
N TYR A 203 -13.77 0.63 -14.16
CA TYR A 203 -13.54 -0.73 -14.66
C TYR A 203 -12.60 -0.73 -15.85
N LEU A 204 -11.96 -1.87 -16.08
CA LEU A 204 -11.38 -2.21 -17.37
C LEU A 204 -12.29 -3.23 -18.06
N GLY A 205 -12.58 -3.00 -19.34
CA GLY A 205 -13.58 -3.79 -20.07
C GLY A 205 -13.31 -3.91 -21.56
N LEU A 206 -14.12 -4.76 -22.18
CA LEU A 206 -14.08 -5.09 -23.59
C LEU A 206 -15.37 -4.62 -24.27
N GLU A 207 -15.18 -3.86 -25.34
CA GLU A 207 -16.19 -3.47 -26.31
C GLU A 207 -15.84 -4.03 -27.67
N LYS A 208 -16.79 -4.01 -28.61
CA LYS A 208 -16.54 -4.57 -29.95
C LYS A 208 -15.35 -3.86 -30.62
N GLY A 209 -14.24 -4.57 -30.80
CA GLY A 209 -12.99 -4.05 -31.37
C GLY A 209 -12.28 -2.96 -30.55
N ARG A 210 -12.64 -2.78 -29.27
CA ARG A 210 -12.05 -1.76 -28.40
C ARG A 210 -11.81 -2.28 -26.99
N ILE A 211 -10.73 -1.80 -26.37
CA ILE A 211 -10.52 -1.92 -24.93
C ILE A 211 -10.90 -0.58 -24.30
N VAL A 212 -11.58 -0.62 -23.15
CA VAL A 212 -12.08 0.58 -22.46
C VAL A 212 -11.66 0.64 -21.00
N LEU A 213 -11.34 1.85 -20.56
CA LEU A 213 -11.35 2.27 -19.15
C LEU A 213 -12.65 3.05 -18.92
N GLY A 214 -13.58 2.45 -18.19
CA GLY A 214 -14.81 3.15 -17.81
C GLY A 214 -14.71 3.76 -16.42
N PHE A 215 -15.36 4.89 -16.22
CA PHE A 215 -15.35 5.63 -14.97
C PHE A 215 -16.62 6.44 -14.77
N MET A 216 -17.00 6.65 -13.51
CA MET A 216 -18.07 7.58 -13.16
C MET A 216 -17.48 8.99 -13.02
N ASN A 217 -18.00 9.94 -13.79
CA ASN A 217 -17.56 11.34 -13.68
C ASN A 217 -18.27 12.09 -12.54
N LYS A 218 -17.83 13.32 -12.25
CA LYS A 218 -18.44 14.17 -11.20
C LYS A 218 -19.92 14.50 -11.39
N LYS A 219 -20.45 14.35 -12.61
CA LYS A 219 -21.88 14.56 -12.91
C LYS A 219 -22.71 13.30 -12.64
N GLY A 220 -22.10 12.22 -12.13
CA GLY A 220 -22.76 10.93 -11.94
C GLY A 220 -23.07 10.22 -13.26
N GLN A 221 -22.32 10.52 -14.32
CA GLN A 221 -22.47 9.88 -15.62
C GLN A 221 -21.37 8.84 -15.82
N LEU A 222 -21.75 7.64 -16.22
CA LEU A 222 -20.80 6.63 -16.67
C LEU A 222 -20.19 7.07 -18.00
N ARG A 223 -18.86 7.09 -18.07
CA ARG A 223 -18.07 7.45 -19.25
C ARG A 223 -17.10 6.32 -19.57
N GLU A 224 -16.75 6.23 -20.84
CA GLU A 224 -15.73 5.31 -21.34
C GLU A 224 -14.64 6.08 -22.06
N LEU A 225 -13.40 5.79 -21.68
CA LEU A 225 -12.20 6.13 -22.41
C LEU A 225 -11.73 4.86 -23.13
N GLY A 226 -11.83 4.82 -24.46
CA GLY A 226 -11.53 3.62 -25.24
C GLY A 226 -10.51 3.84 -26.33
N ALA A 227 -9.87 2.76 -26.75
CA ALA A 227 -9.02 2.72 -27.93
C ALA A 227 -9.39 1.51 -28.81
N GLU A 228 -9.41 1.72 -30.13
CA GLU A 228 -9.50 0.63 -31.10
C GLU A 228 -8.29 -0.28 -30.97
N PHE A 229 -8.56 -1.58 -30.81
CA PHE A 229 -7.53 -2.57 -30.58
C PHE A 229 -8.06 -3.97 -30.93
N TYR A 230 -7.31 -4.70 -31.76
CA TYR A 230 -7.64 -6.08 -32.14
C TYR A 230 -7.18 -7.04 -31.04
N TYR A 231 -7.93 -7.11 -29.94
CA TYR A 231 -7.55 -7.89 -28.75
C TYR A 231 -7.94 -9.37 -28.80
N PHE A 232 -8.78 -9.75 -29.75
CA PHE A 232 -9.35 -11.09 -29.85
C PHE A 232 -8.50 -11.98 -30.78
N ASP A 233 -7.18 -11.91 -30.59
CA ASP A 233 -6.16 -12.53 -31.45
C ASP A 233 -5.50 -13.76 -30.80
N GLU A 234 -6.08 -14.23 -29.69
CA GLU A 234 -5.55 -15.34 -28.88
C GLU A 234 -4.12 -15.06 -28.34
N ARG A 235 -3.77 -13.79 -28.13
CA ARG A 235 -2.52 -13.40 -27.45
C ARG A 235 -2.81 -12.71 -26.13
N TRP A 236 -1.79 -12.75 -25.28
CA TRP A 236 -1.79 -12.02 -24.02
C TRP A 236 -1.57 -10.53 -24.24
N HIS A 237 -2.42 -9.73 -23.62
CA HIS A 237 -2.34 -8.27 -23.62
C HIS A 237 -2.31 -7.72 -22.20
N ASN A 238 -1.43 -6.76 -21.96
CA ASN A 238 -1.41 -6.01 -20.71
C ASN A 238 -2.26 -4.75 -20.87
N ILE A 239 -3.17 -4.53 -19.94
CA ILE A 239 -3.96 -3.30 -19.88
C ILE A 239 -3.74 -2.60 -18.56
N VAL A 240 -3.60 -1.27 -18.62
CA VAL A 240 -3.46 -0.43 -17.43
C VAL A 240 -4.39 0.76 -17.52
N GLY A 241 -5.25 0.92 -16.52
CA GLY A 241 -5.99 2.16 -16.28
C GLY A 241 -5.32 2.95 -15.17
N THR A 242 -5.06 4.23 -15.40
CA THR A 242 -4.51 5.12 -14.37
C THR A 242 -5.37 6.36 -14.20
N TYR A 243 -5.32 6.94 -13.00
CA TYR A 243 -5.93 8.22 -12.69
C TYR A 243 -5.07 9.02 -11.72
N SER A 244 -5.00 10.33 -11.92
CA SER A 244 -4.78 11.27 -10.81
C SER A 244 -5.53 12.58 -11.02
N LYS A 245 -5.84 13.25 -9.91
CA LYS A 245 -6.32 14.64 -9.98
C LYS A 245 -5.26 15.53 -10.62
N GLY A 246 -5.60 16.13 -11.77
CA GLY A 246 -4.71 16.99 -12.56
C GLY A 246 -4.38 16.37 -13.92
N ASP A 247 -3.94 15.11 -13.92
CA ASP A 247 -3.62 14.38 -15.15
C ASP A 247 -4.85 13.73 -15.79
N GLY A 248 -5.90 13.44 -15.00
CA GLY A 248 -7.10 12.76 -15.46
C GLY A 248 -6.89 11.25 -15.61
N TYR A 249 -7.71 10.63 -16.45
CA TYR A 249 -7.71 9.19 -16.72
C TYR A 249 -6.84 8.87 -17.93
N LYS A 250 -6.12 7.76 -17.87
CA LYS A 250 -5.30 7.25 -18.98
C LYS A 250 -5.51 5.75 -19.15
N LEU A 251 -5.56 5.31 -20.41
CA LEU A 251 -5.60 3.90 -20.79
C LEU A 251 -4.30 3.55 -21.51
N PHE A 252 -3.64 2.50 -21.04
CA PHE A 252 -2.48 1.90 -21.66
C PHE A 252 -2.82 0.47 -22.12
N ILE A 253 -2.31 0.10 -23.28
CA ILE A 253 -2.40 -1.25 -23.84
C ILE A 253 -1.01 -1.63 -24.34
N ASP A 254 -0.48 -2.75 -23.84
CA ASP A 254 0.84 -3.30 -24.15
C ASP A 254 1.97 -2.27 -23.95
N GLY A 255 2.01 -1.69 -22.75
CA GLY A 255 3.03 -0.71 -22.35
C GLY A 255 2.86 0.70 -22.95
N LYS A 256 1.90 0.91 -23.87
CA LYS A 256 1.73 2.18 -24.61
C LYS A 256 0.47 2.92 -24.21
N GLN A 257 0.55 4.23 -23.95
CA GLN A 257 -0.63 5.07 -23.76
C GLN A 257 -1.45 5.13 -25.05
N ARG A 258 -2.74 4.81 -24.97
CA ARG A 258 -3.65 4.77 -26.13
C ARG A 258 -4.73 5.84 -26.08
N ALA A 259 -5.12 6.27 -24.89
CA ALA A 259 -6.14 7.28 -24.72
C ALA A 259 -5.95 8.02 -23.39
N GLU A 260 -6.42 9.27 -23.33
CA GLU A 260 -6.48 10.07 -22.10
C GLU A 260 -7.69 11.01 -22.10
N VAL A 261 -8.18 11.35 -20.92
CA VAL A 261 -9.22 12.38 -20.74
C VAL A 261 -9.10 13.05 -19.38
N LYS A 262 -9.27 14.38 -19.37
CA LYS A 262 -9.40 15.15 -18.12
C LYS A 262 -10.84 15.11 -17.62
N ASP A 263 -11.06 14.36 -16.56
CA ASP A 263 -12.31 14.36 -15.79
C ASP A 263 -11.98 14.06 -14.31
N ASP A 264 -12.96 14.25 -13.44
CA ASP A 264 -12.81 14.10 -12.00
C ASP A 264 -13.31 12.72 -11.54
N PHE A 265 -12.53 12.07 -10.68
CA PHE A 265 -12.89 10.84 -9.98
C PHE A 265 -13.74 11.11 -8.74
N THR A 266 -14.79 10.31 -8.56
CA THR A 266 -15.79 10.51 -7.51
C THR A 266 -15.56 9.69 -6.25
N GLY A 267 -14.66 8.71 -6.29
CA GLY A 267 -14.37 7.84 -5.16
C GLY A 267 -14.88 6.40 -5.31
N PHE A 268 -14.21 5.50 -4.60
CA PHE A 268 -14.61 4.12 -4.33
C PHE A 268 -15.47 4.05 -3.07
N GLY A 269 -16.29 3.01 -2.96
CA GLY A 269 -17.05 2.70 -1.74
C GLY A 269 -16.83 1.28 -1.24
N GLN A 270 -17.69 0.89 -0.30
CA GLN A 270 -17.56 -0.34 0.52
C GLN A 270 -18.07 -1.60 -0.18
N GLN A 271 -18.61 -1.49 -1.41
CA GLN A 271 -18.97 -2.66 -2.20
C GLN A 271 -17.72 -3.41 -2.68
N VAL A 272 -17.80 -4.74 -2.63
CA VAL A 272 -16.75 -5.64 -3.14
C VAL A 272 -16.44 -5.33 -4.61
N GLY A 273 -15.17 -5.44 -4.98
CA GLY A 273 -14.76 -5.42 -6.38
C GLY A 273 -14.92 -6.79 -7.02
N HIS A 274 -14.86 -6.83 -8.35
CA HIS A 274 -15.06 -8.05 -9.13
C HIS A 274 -14.04 -8.19 -10.24
N ILE A 275 -13.41 -9.35 -10.38
CA ILE A 275 -12.60 -9.75 -11.53
C ILE A 275 -13.44 -10.71 -12.38
N GLY A 276 -13.45 -10.49 -13.69
CA GLY A 276 -14.20 -11.28 -14.67
C GLY A 276 -15.70 -10.94 -14.79
N SER A 277 -16.20 -9.94 -14.05
CA SER A 277 -17.62 -9.53 -14.11
C SER A 277 -17.87 -8.09 -13.63
N TYR A 278 -19.11 -7.62 -13.76
CA TYR A 278 -19.58 -6.41 -13.08
C TYR A 278 -19.94 -6.69 -11.62
N ASN A 279 -20.64 -7.78 -11.32
CA ASN A 279 -21.17 -8.08 -9.98
C ASN A 279 -21.42 -9.58 -9.74
N ASN A 280 -20.58 -10.43 -10.33
CA ASN A 280 -20.72 -11.89 -10.42
C ASN A 280 -21.88 -12.43 -11.27
N VAL A 281 -22.87 -11.60 -11.63
CA VAL A 281 -24.06 -12.03 -12.37
C VAL A 281 -24.12 -11.47 -13.79
N SER A 282 -23.60 -10.27 -13.99
CA SER A 282 -23.74 -9.54 -15.25
C SER A 282 -22.41 -9.06 -15.80
N MET A 283 -22.40 -8.83 -17.12
CA MET A 283 -21.23 -8.38 -17.87
C MET A 283 -20.00 -9.31 -17.76
N ASN A 284 -20.25 -10.59 -17.46
CA ASN A 284 -19.22 -11.60 -17.29
C ASN A 284 -18.44 -11.80 -18.59
N VAL A 285 -17.11 -11.81 -18.49
CA VAL A 285 -16.19 -11.97 -19.61
C VAL A 285 -15.86 -13.43 -19.86
N GLU A 286 -15.57 -13.75 -21.12
CA GLU A 286 -14.96 -15.02 -21.52
C GLU A 286 -13.49 -14.79 -21.94
N ALA A 287 -12.56 -15.06 -21.04
CA ALA A 287 -11.14 -14.75 -21.23
C ALA A 287 -10.26 -15.48 -20.19
N TYR A 288 -8.99 -15.69 -20.53
CA TYR A 288 -7.96 -15.92 -19.52
C TYR A 288 -7.58 -14.58 -18.90
N ILE A 289 -7.40 -14.54 -17.58
CA ILE A 289 -6.93 -13.36 -16.84
C ILE A 289 -5.78 -13.78 -15.92
N ASP A 290 -4.73 -12.96 -15.91
CA ASP A 290 -3.55 -13.16 -15.07
C ASP A 290 -3.01 -11.83 -14.49
N GLU A 291 -2.17 -11.94 -13.45
CA GLU A 291 -1.28 -10.88 -12.96
C GLU A 291 -2.03 -9.55 -12.67
N VAL A 292 -3.18 -9.68 -12.01
CA VAL A 292 -4.06 -8.55 -11.64
C VAL A 292 -3.42 -7.78 -10.49
N SER A 293 -3.25 -6.47 -10.65
CA SER A 293 -2.63 -5.62 -9.62
C SER A 293 -3.29 -4.25 -9.49
N THR A 294 -3.22 -3.69 -8.28
CA THR A 294 -3.75 -2.36 -7.96
C THR A 294 -2.70 -1.52 -7.23
N TRP A 295 -2.79 -0.20 -7.39
CA TRP A 295 -1.77 0.74 -6.94
C TRP A 295 -2.40 2.04 -6.42
N SER A 296 -1.90 2.58 -5.31
CA SER A 296 -2.28 3.88 -4.71
C SER A 296 -1.50 5.05 -5.33
N THR A 297 -1.20 4.96 -6.63
CA THR A 297 -0.48 6.00 -7.37
C THR A 297 -0.91 6.02 -8.82
N ASN A 298 -0.71 7.17 -9.48
CA ASN A 298 -0.78 7.29 -10.93
C ASN A 298 0.55 6.77 -11.50
N LEU A 299 0.54 5.55 -12.05
CA LEU A 299 1.73 4.96 -12.64
C LEU A 299 2.18 5.79 -13.85
N SER A 300 3.48 6.06 -13.92
CA SER A 300 4.08 6.72 -15.09
C SER A 300 4.15 5.77 -16.28
N ALA A 301 4.34 6.30 -17.49
CA ALA A 301 4.57 5.46 -18.68
C ALA A 301 5.78 4.51 -18.51
N GLY A 302 6.82 4.93 -17.78
CA GLY A 302 7.95 4.08 -17.44
C GLY A 302 7.57 2.92 -16.52
N ASN A 303 6.75 3.19 -15.49
CA ASN A 303 6.23 2.12 -14.62
C ASN A 303 5.32 1.15 -15.40
N VAL A 304 4.48 1.65 -16.29
CA VAL A 304 3.63 0.81 -17.13
C VAL A 304 4.47 -0.06 -18.07
N ALA A 305 5.56 0.48 -18.63
CA ALA A 305 6.50 -0.29 -19.44
C ALA A 305 7.24 -1.36 -18.62
N GLU A 306 7.56 -1.10 -17.35
CA GLU A 306 8.10 -2.11 -16.43
C GLU A 306 7.12 -3.25 -16.19
N ILE A 307 5.83 -2.97 -15.98
CA ILE A 307 4.80 -4.02 -15.81
C ILE A 307 4.66 -4.86 -17.08
N TYR A 308 4.65 -4.21 -18.25
CA TYR A 308 4.52 -4.89 -19.54
C TYR A 308 5.75 -5.73 -19.91
N ASN A 309 6.95 -5.28 -19.52
CA ASN A 309 8.22 -6.00 -19.66
C ASN A 309 8.41 -6.70 -21.02
N GLY A 310 8.10 -5.97 -22.10
CA GLY A 310 8.31 -6.46 -23.47
C GLY A 310 7.34 -7.56 -23.93
N GLY A 311 6.21 -7.74 -23.23
CA GLY A 311 5.20 -8.74 -23.58
C GLY A 311 5.14 -9.94 -22.65
N SER A 312 5.91 -9.94 -21.56
CA SER A 312 5.86 -10.97 -20.53
C SER A 312 5.62 -10.37 -19.17
N ALA A 313 4.87 -11.05 -18.30
CA ALA A 313 4.60 -10.50 -16.98
C ALA A 313 5.89 -10.26 -16.19
N TYR A 314 5.87 -9.17 -15.41
CA TYR A 314 7.00 -8.73 -14.60
C TYR A 314 6.80 -9.10 -13.15
N ASN A 315 7.88 -9.49 -12.46
CA ASN A 315 7.84 -9.70 -11.02
C ASN A 315 7.53 -8.39 -10.28
N LEU A 316 6.28 -8.18 -9.89
CA LEU A 316 5.85 -6.94 -9.25
C LEU A 316 6.55 -6.71 -7.91
N ALA A 317 7.05 -7.75 -7.23
CA ALA A 317 7.86 -7.57 -6.01
C ALA A 317 9.17 -6.80 -6.26
N LYS A 318 9.63 -6.70 -7.51
CA LYS A 318 10.82 -5.95 -7.95
C LYS A 318 10.49 -4.66 -8.71
N HIS A 319 9.22 -4.26 -8.77
CA HIS A 319 8.81 -3.07 -9.52
C HIS A 319 9.33 -1.79 -8.87
N SER A 320 9.71 -0.78 -9.66
CA SER A 320 10.30 0.45 -9.14
C SER A 320 9.37 1.26 -8.22
N ASN A 321 8.06 0.97 -8.28
CA ASN A 321 7.03 1.63 -7.47
C ASN A 321 6.38 0.70 -6.40
N THR A 322 7.12 -0.31 -5.92
CA THR A 322 6.61 -1.33 -4.98
C THR A 322 5.91 -0.78 -3.73
N THR A 323 6.30 0.39 -3.22
CA THR A 323 5.72 1.00 -2.02
C THR A 323 4.28 1.47 -2.20
N ASN A 324 3.82 1.69 -3.43
CA ASN A 324 2.44 2.11 -3.73
C ASN A 324 1.57 0.96 -4.23
N ARG A 325 2.08 -0.27 -4.24
CA ARG A 325 1.27 -1.44 -4.62
C ARG A 325 0.29 -1.78 -3.50
N ARG A 326 -0.95 -2.08 -3.88
CA ARG A 326 -2.05 -2.39 -2.97
C ARG A 326 -2.38 -3.87 -2.99
N ALA A 327 -2.68 -4.42 -4.16
CA ALA A 327 -2.92 -5.85 -4.33
C ALA A 327 -2.18 -6.41 -5.55
N TRP A 328 -1.90 -7.71 -5.52
CA TRP A 328 -1.41 -8.52 -6.62
C TRP A 328 -1.94 -9.94 -6.50
N TRP A 329 -2.74 -10.36 -7.47
CA TRP A 329 -3.24 -11.73 -7.60
C TRP A 329 -2.60 -12.38 -8.82
N ARG A 330 -1.89 -13.49 -8.60
CA ARG A 330 -1.14 -14.23 -9.63
C ARG A 330 -1.92 -15.40 -10.23
N MET A 331 -3.23 -15.42 -9.99
CA MET A 331 -4.22 -16.25 -10.68
C MET A 331 -3.82 -17.72 -10.85
N GLY A 332 -3.29 -18.35 -9.80
CA GLY A 332 -2.90 -19.76 -9.81
C GLY A 332 -1.42 -20.04 -9.62
N ASP A 333 -0.55 -19.03 -9.73
CA ASP A 333 0.90 -19.21 -9.51
C ASP A 333 1.33 -19.13 -8.03
N ASP A 334 0.43 -18.74 -7.12
CA ASP A 334 0.66 -18.97 -5.70
C ASP A 334 0.23 -20.39 -5.34
N ALA A 335 1.11 -21.16 -4.70
CA ALA A 335 0.81 -22.54 -4.29
C ALA A 335 -0.39 -22.67 -3.32
N ARG A 336 -0.83 -21.57 -2.72
CA ARG A 336 -2.03 -21.52 -1.87
C ARG A 336 -3.32 -21.31 -2.67
N ASP A 337 -3.22 -20.79 -3.90
CA ASP A 337 -4.37 -20.51 -4.75
C ASP A 337 -5.17 -21.78 -5.02
N ASN A 338 -6.49 -21.63 -5.00
CA ASN A 338 -7.44 -22.67 -5.32
C ASN A 338 -8.76 -22.03 -5.74
N SER A 339 -9.72 -22.87 -6.15
CA SER A 339 -11.01 -22.42 -6.68
C SER A 339 -11.83 -21.54 -5.72
N LYS A 340 -11.56 -21.58 -4.40
CA LYS A 340 -12.27 -20.75 -3.42
C LYS A 340 -11.56 -19.44 -3.11
N LYS A 341 -10.24 -19.37 -3.30
CA LYS A 341 -9.44 -18.22 -2.87
C LYS A 341 -8.18 -18.07 -3.70
N ILE A 342 -8.00 -16.86 -4.22
CA ILE A 342 -6.78 -16.40 -4.87
C ILE A 342 -6.09 -15.43 -3.90
N TYR A 343 -4.87 -15.78 -3.49
CA TYR A 343 -4.13 -15.07 -2.47
C TYR A 343 -3.49 -13.82 -3.07
N ASP A 344 -3.89 -12.68 -2.53
CA ASP A 344 -3.06 -11.49 -2.62
C ASP A 344 -1.66 -11.75 -2.05
N GLN A 345 -0.67 -11.20 -2.74
CA GLN A 345 0.71 -11.42 -2.39
C GLN A 345 1.18 -10.57 -1.19
N PHE A 346 0.57 -9.44 -0.83
CA PHE A 346 1.22 -8.46 0.09
C PHE A 346 0.45 -8.02 1.35
N ASN A 347 -0.86 -7.81 1.27
CA ASN A 347 -1.67 -7.05 2.24
C ASN A 347 -2.95 -7.78 2.67
N ASP A 348 -3.00 -9.11 2.51
CA ASP A 348 -4.16 -9.97 2.80
C ASP A 348 -5.44 -9.61 2.03
N LEU A 349 -5.32 -8.88 0.92
CA LEU A 349 -6.46 -8.49 0.08
C LEU A 349 -6.89 -9.64 -0.85
N HIS A 350 -7.10 -10.84 -0.32
CA HIS A 350 -7.36 -12.03 -1.14
C HIS A 350 -8.69 -11.93 -1.90
N ALA A 351 -8.73 -12.47 -3.12
CA ALA A 351 -9.95 -12.60 -3.89
C ALA A 351 -10.62 -13.95 -3.64
N ILE A 352 -11.95 -13.98 -3.65
CA ILE A 352 -12.77 -15.16 -3.38
C ILE A 352 -13.40 -15.64 -4.68
N GLY A 353 -13.23 -16.92 -4.98
CA GLY A 353 -13.81 -17.53 -6.17
C GLY A 353 -15.33 -17.67 -6.07
N VAL A 354 -16.03 -17.26 -7.12
CA VAL A 354 -17.48 -17.40 -7.28
C VAL A 354 -17.74 -18.19 -8.55
N GLY A 355 -18.16 -19.45 -8.38
CA GLY A 355 -18.37 -20.36 -9.50
C GLY A 355 -17.09 -20.82 -10.19
N VAL A 356 -15.91 -20.55 -9.61
CA VAL A 356 -14.62 -21.05 -10.09
C VAL A 356 -14.45 -22.49 -9.63
N ASP A 357 -13.90 -23.33 -10.51
CA ASP A 357 -13.56 -24.72 -10.28
C ASP A 357 -12.06 -24.99 -10.52
N PRO A 358 -11.50 -26.10 -10.00
CA PRO A 358 -10.09 -26.42 -10.22
C PRO A 358 -9.70 -26.55 -11.71
N GLY A 359 -10.65 -26.87 -12.59
CA GLY A 359 -10.41 -26.97 -14.04
C GLY A 359 -10.27 -25.63 -14.76
N ASP A 360 -10.59 -24.51 -14.10
CA ASP A 360 -10.45 -23.17 -14.67
C ASP A 360 -9.00 -22.67 -14.64
N PHE A 361 -8.15 -23.27 -13.80
CA PHE A 361 -6.72 -22.95 -13.76
C PHE A 361 -6.03 -23.56 -14.98
N SER A 362 -5.32 -22.72 -15.73
CA SER A 362 -4.70 -23.08 -17.00
C SER A 362 -3.20 -22.90 -16.95
N PRO A 363 -2.37 -23.86 -17.43
CA PRO A 363 -0.91 -23.73 -17.52
C PRO A 363 -0.50 -22.85 -18.72
N ASP A 364 -1.05 -21.64 -18.76
CA ASP A 364 -0.92 -20.67 -19.85
C ASP A 364 -0.91 -19.28 -19.24
N SER A 365 0.12 -18.49 -19.55
CA SER A 365 0.40 -17.22 -18.90
C SER A 365 1.20 -16.28 -19.83
N PRO A 366 1.15 -14.96 -19.60
CA PRO A 366 1.92 -13.93 -20.33
C PRO A 366 3.43 -13.97 -20.08
#